data_AF-A0AA39KW28-F1
#
_entry.id   AF-A0AA39KW28-F1
#
_cell.length_a   1.000
_cell.length_b   1.000
_cell.length_c   1.000
_cell.angle_alpha   90.00
_cell.angle_beta   90.00
_cell.angle_gamma   90.00
#
_symmetry.space_group_name_H-M   'P 1'
#
loop_
_entity.id
_entity.type
_entity.pdbx_description
1 polymer ?
#
loop_
_entity_poly.entity_id
_entity_poly.type
_entity_poly.pdbx_seq_one_letter_code
_entity_poly.pdbx_strand_id
1 'polypeptide(L)'
;MKIMIFFQLLVDQVTILETMTPLDFMAFRDYLCPASGFQSLQFRLIENKLGVKQEHRVRYNQSYTKVFGRDPTAIEAIQKSETEPSLSYLVQEWLARTPGLEESDFDFWGKYRRAIEHMLTEQEQLAQESVRNFICSNVAAKRAVFETILNESLHNALVMRGERRFSHGAFQGAVMITLYRDEPRFSQPHQILTALMDIDSLITKWRYNHVIMVQRMIGSQQLGTGGSSGYHYLKSTLSDRYKVFLDLFNLSTFLIPRNLIPPLSKRMKTKLSIATGFWGHDEESSDQNPSESSVEESL
;
A
#
# COMPACT_ATOMS: atom_id res chain seq x y z
N MET A 1 6.47 14.45 1.46
CA MET A 1 7.53 15.11 0.65
C MET A 1 8.93 15.05 1.26
N LYS A 2 9.18 15.56 2.49
CA LYS A 2 10.55 15.60 3.07
C LYS A 2 11.25 14.22 3.18
N ILE A 3 10.54 13.17 3.61
CA ILE A 3 11.11 11.82 3.76
C ILE A 3 11.51 11.22 2.41
N MET A 4 10.74 11.47 1.34
CA MET A 4 11.05 10.98 0.00
C MET A 4 12.35 11.58 -0.53
N ILE A 5 12.56 12.88 -0.32
CA ILE A 5 13.80 13.58 -0.70
C ILE A 5 15.01 12.96 0.02
N PHE A 6 14.86 12.65 1.30
CA PHE A 6 15.91 11.99 2.07
C PHE A 6 16.25 10.60 1.50
N PHE A 7 15.25 9.76 1.22
CA PHE A 7 15.51 8.45 0.64
C PHE A 7 16.08 8.54 -0.79
N GLN A 8 15.66 9.52 -1.60
CA GLN A 8 16.27 9.76 -2.90
C GLN A 8 17.76 10.08 -2.76
N LEU A 9 18.12 10.97 -1.83
CA LEU A 9 19.52 11.28 -1.54
C LEU A 9 20.30 10.04 -1.08
N LEU A 10 19.72 9.19 -0.23
CA LEU A 10 20.36 7.94 0.20
C LEU A 10 20.57 6.95 -0.96
N VAL A 11 19.64 6.89 -1.92
CA VAL A 11 19.79 6.07 -3.13
C VAL A 11 20.98 6.57 -3.95
N ASP A 12 21.09 7.90 -4.11
CA ASP A 12 22.14 8.53 -4.90
C ASP A 12 23.52 8.39 -4.22
N GLN A 13 23.59 8.39 -2.88
CA GLN A 13 24.84 8.23 -2.13
C GLN A 13 25.55 6.89 -2.40
N VAL A 14 24.85 5.85 -2.83
CA VAL A 14 25.49 4.57 -3.20
C VAL A 14 26.48 4.76 -4.36
N THR A 15 26.18 5.66 -5.29
CA THR A 15 27.04 5.94 -6.46
C THR A 15 28.40 6.51 -6.06
N ILE A 16 28.48 7.21 -4.92
CA ILE A 16 29.72 7.75 -4.37
C ILE A 16 30.61 6.59 -3.90
N LEU A 17 30.06 5.60 -3.21
CA LEU A 17 30.81 4.42 -2.77
C LEU A 17 31.26 3.54 -3.94
N GLU A 18 30.51 3.53 -5.04
CA GLU A 18 30.86 2.83 -6.28
C GLU A 18 32.07 3.42 -7.02
N THR A 19 32.58 4.59 -6.60
CA THR A 19 33.83 5.15 -7.13
C THR A 19 35.07 4.42 -6.61
N MET A 20 34.96 3.72 -5.47
CA MET A 20 36.03 2.87 -4.93
C MET A 20 36.19 1.59 -5.75
N THR A 21 37.43 1.17 -6.00
CA THR A 21 37.67 -0.09 -6.72
C THR A 21 37.54 -1.29 -5.78
N PRO A 22 37.16 -2.49 -6.28
CA PRO A 22 37.11 -3.69 -5.45
C PRO A 22 38.47 -4.05 -4.84
N LEU A 23 39.58 -3.77 -5.54
CA LEU A 23 40.93 -4.01 -5.02
C LEU A 23 41.24 -3.12 -3.80
N ASP A 24 40.89 -1.84 -3.88
CA ASP A 24 41.05 -0.91 -2.76
C ASP A 24 40.18 -1.32 -1.57
N PHE A 25 38.94 -1.74 -1.83
CA PHE A 25 38.04 -2.24 -0.78
C PHE A 25 38.63 -3.47 -0.07
N MET A 26 39.17 -4.43 -0.82
CA MET A 26 39.80 -5.63 -0.26
C MET A 26 41.00 -5.32 0.63
N ALA A 27 41.74 -4.22 0.36
CA ALA A 27 42.92 -3.84 1.13
C ALA A 27 42.61 -3.48 2.60
N PHE A 28 41.37 -3.06 2.90
CA PHE A 28 40.98 -2.72 4.28
C PHE A 28 39.76 -3.49 4.80
N ARG A 29 39.16 -4.38 4.00
CA ARG A 29 37.98 -5.18 4.37
C ARG A 29 38.17 -5.97 5.66
N ASP A 30 39.37 -6.48 5.91
CA ASP A 30 39.65 -7.32 7.08
C ASP A 30 39.54 -6.54 8.40
N TYR A 31 39.78 -5.22 8.39
CA TYR A 31 39.56 -4.35 9.56
C TYR A 31 38.09 -4.17 9.90
N LEU A 32 37.18 -4.50 8.99
CA LEU A 32 35.73 -4.40 9.19
C LEU A 32 35.13 -5.69 9.77
N CYS A 33 35.88 -6.79 9.88
CA CYS A 33 35.35 -8.03 10.45
C CYS A 33 35.27 -7.92 11.98
N PRO A 34 34.16 -8.31 12.65
CA PRO A 34 32.93 -8.94 12.14
C PRO A 34 31.78 -7.93 11.86
N ALA A 35 32.08 -6.63 11.81
CA ALA A 35 31.08 -5.58 11.66
C ALA A 35 30.30 -5.71 10.33
N SER A 36 29.01 -5.39 10.38
CA SER A 36 28.13 -5.52 9.22
C SER A 36 26.95 -4.56 9.29
N GLY A 37 26.37 -4.24 8.12
CA GLY A 37 25.12 -3.47 8.02
C GLY A 37 23.93 -4.10 8.77
N PHE A 38 24.02 -5.37 9.16
CA PHE A 38 23.06 -5.99 10.09
C PHE A 38 23.00 -5.31 11.45
N GLN A 39 24.10 -4.67 11.89
CA GLN A 39 24.22 -3.92 13.14
C GLN A 39 23.71 -2.47 13.03
N SER A 40 23.15 -2.06 11.89
CA SER A 40 22.56 -0.73 11.76
C SER A 40 21.25 -0.66 12.54
N LEU A 41 21.33 -0.14 13.78
CA LEU A 41 20.18 0.04 14.67
C LEU A 41 19.10 0.90 14.00
N GLN A 42 19.49 2.07 13.49
CA GLN A 42 18.55 3.01 12.88
C GLN A 42 17.81 2.39 11.68
N PHE A 43 18.49 1.58 10.86
CA PHE A 43 17.83 0.91 9.75
C PHE A 43 16.75 -0.06 10.22
N ARG A 44 16.98 -0.79 11.31
CA ARG A 44 15.97 -1.68 11.92
C ARG A 44 14.82 -0.90 12.53
N LEU A 45 15.11 0.20 13.23
CA LEU A 45 14.06 1.07 13.77
C LEU A 45 13.18 1.66 12.67
N ILE A 46 13.76 2.07 11.53
CA ILE A 46 13.01 2.56 10.37
C ILE A 46 12.09 1.47 9.82
N GLU A 47 12.60 0.26 9.59
CA GLU A 47 11.79 -0.85 9.09
C GLU A 47 10.61 -1.18 10.04
N ASN A 48 10.87 -1.25 11.35
CA ASN A 48 9.85 -1.56 12.35
C ASN A 48 8.79 -0.46 12.43
N LYS A 49 9.23 0.80 12.53
CA LYS A 49 8.33 1.96 12.60
C LYS A 49 7.54 2.16 11.30
N LEU A 50 8.07 1.74 10.15
CA LEU A 50 7.30 1.73 8.91
C LEU A 50 6.19 0.67 8.97
N GLY A 51 6.53 -0.55 9.43
CA GLY A 51 5.59 -1.65 9.63
C GLY A 51 6.05 -2.98 9.04
N VAL A 52 7.36 -3.20 8.85
CA VAL A 52 7.89 -4.50 8.41
C VAL A 52 7.74 -5.51 9.53
N LYS A 53 6.80 -6.45 9.36
CA LYS A 53 6.52 -7.49 10.34
C LYS A 53 7.61 -8.57 10.39
N GLN A 54 7.77 -9.19 11.56
CA GLN A 54 8.81 -10.17 11.81
C GLN A 54 8.68 -11.42 10.94
N GLU A 55 7.45 -11.92 10.81
CA GLU A 55 7.09 -13.09 10.01
C GLU A 55 7.40 -12.93 8.52
N HIS A 56 7.41 -11.68 8.02
CA HIS A 56 7.73 -11.40 6.62
C HIS A 56 9.24 -11.37 6.36
N ARG A 57 10.06 -11.16 7.39
CA ARG A 57 11.53 -11.13 7.23
C ARG A 57 12.03 -12.50 6.79
N VAL A 58 13.05 -12.52 5.93
CA VAL A 58 13.72 -13.76 5.51
C VAL A 58 14.39 -14.42 6.72
N ARG A 59 14.43 -15.75 6.77
CA ARG A 59 14.85 -16.55 7.96
C ARG A 59 16.13 -16.06 8.64
N TYR A 60 17.16 -15.73 7.86
CA TYR A 60 18.43 -15.21 8.40
C TYR A 60 18.25 -13.92 9.22
N ASN A 61 17.27 -13.09 8.87
CA ASN A 61 16.97 -11.81 9.48
C ASN A 61 15.77 -11.86 10.46
N GLN A 62 15.25 -13.04 10.79
CA GLN A 62 14.17 -13.21 11.78
C GLN A 62 14.66 -13.21 13.23
N SER A 63 15.97 -13.15 13.47
CA SER A 63 16.54 -12.97 14.81
C SER A 63 17.56 -11.84 14.78
N TYR A 64 17.21 -10.73 14.13
CA TYR A 64 18.11 -9.59 13.96
C TYR A 64 18.47 -8.94 15.31
N THR A 65 17.67 -9.13 16.36
CA THR A 65 17.98 -8.69 17.73
C THR A 65 19.28 -9.30 18.27
N LYS A 66 19.61 -10.55 17.87
CA LYS A 66 20.85 -11.23 18.28
C LYS A 66 22.11 -10.47 17.84
N VAL A 67 22.01 -9.71 16.75
CA VAL A 67 23.12 -8.94 16.19
C VAL A 67 23.51 -7.75 17.07
N PHE A 68 22.58 -7.25 17.89
CA PHE A 68 22.83 -6.16 18.84
C PHE A 68 23.38 -6.65 20.20
N GLY A 69 23.58 -7.97 20.34
CA GLY A 69 24.33 -8.57 21.44
C GLY A 69 23.73 -8.27 22.82
N ARG A 70 24.50 -7.56 23.65
CA ARG A 70 24.16 -7.18 25.04
C ARG A 70 23.96 -5.68 25.23
N ASP A 71 23.84 -4.89 24.16
CA ASP A 71 23.53 -3.47 24.32
C ASP A 71 22.07 -3.32 24.78
N PRO A 72 21.82 -3.00 26.07
CA PRO A 72 20.46 -2.99 26.61
C PRO A 72 19.64 -1.86 25.98
N THR A 73 20.28 -0.74 25.64
CA THR A 73 19.61 0.43 25.05
C THR A 73 19.16 0.14 23.61
N ALA A 74 20.00 -0.52 22.82
CA ALA A 74 19.62 -0.93 21.46
C ALA A 74 18.47 -1.96 21.46
N ILE A 75 18.52 -2.93 22.37
CA ILE A 75 17.47 -3.95 22.50
C ILE A 75 16.15 -3.32 22.93
N GLU A 76 16.18 -2.43 23.93
CA GLU A 76 15.01 -1.70 24.40
C GLU A 76 14.40 -0.85 23.26
N ALA A 77 15.24 -0.14 22.50
CA ALA A 77 14.78 0.64 21.35
C ALA A 77 14.11 -0.22 20.28
N ILE A 78 14.65 -1.41 20.00
CA ILE A 78 14.06 -2.36 19.05
C ILE A 78 12.72 -2.88 19.57
N GLN A 79 12.66 -3.35 20.82
CA GLN A 79 11.42 -3.84 21.44
C GLN A 79 10.33 -2.77 21.44
N LYS A 80 10.71 -1.52 21.78
CA LYS A 80 9.82 -0.37 21.69
C LYS A 80 9.32 -0.14 20.27
N SER A 81 10.19 -0.21 19.27
CA SER A 81 9.80 -0.05 17.86
C SER A 81 8.91 -1.16 17.31
N GLU A 82 8.96 -2.37 17.87
CA GLU A 82 8.10 -3.50 17.49
C GLU A 82 6.73 -3.45 18.18
N THR A 83 6.68 -2.90 19.39
CA THR A 83 5.44 -2.83 20.20
C THR A 83 4.65 -1.55 19.96
N GLU A 84 5.31 -0.44 19.65
CA GLU A 84 4.64 0.81 19.32
C GLU A 84 3.84 0.70 18.01
N PRO A 85 2.72 1.43 17.89
CA PRO A 85 1.98 1.54 16.64
C PRO A 85 2.88 1.98 15.47
N SER A 86 3.03 1.09 14.49
CA SER A 86 3.75 1.41 13.26
C SER A 86 2.98 2.42 12.40
N LEU A 87 3.67 3.07 11.45
CA LEU A 87 3.04 3.95 10.48
C LEU A 87 1.97 3.20 9.67
N SER A 88 2.24 1.96 9.26
CA SER A 88 1.26 1.11 8.58
C SER A 88 -0.01 0.92 9.40
N TYR A 89 0.12 0.64 10.71
CA TYR A 89 -1.04 0.48 11.59
C TYR A 89 -1.84 1.79 11.71
N LEU A 90 -1.17 2.92 11.96
CA LEU A 90 -1.83 4.22 12.08
C LEU A 90 -2.54 4.66 10.78
N VAL A 91 -1.93 4.35 9.62
CA VAL A 91 -2.53 4.61 8.31
C VAL A 91 -3.76 3.73 8.11
N GLN A 92 -3.72 2.46 8.49
CA GLN A 92 -4.89 1.57 8.39
C GLN A 92 -6.05 2.05 9.26
N GLU A 93 -5.77 2.44 10.50
CA GLU A 93 -6.76 3.02 11.40
C GLU A 93 -7.39 4.30 10.81
N TRP A 94 -6.56 5.17 10.23
CA TRP A 94 -7.05 6.36 9.54
C TRP A 94 -7.90 6.03 8.31
N LEU A 95 -7.48 5.07 7.49
CA LEU A 95 -8.21 4.63 6.30
C LEU A 95 -9.56 3.99 6.63
N ALA A 96 -9.64 3.21 7.71
CA ALA A 96 -10.88 2.59 8.16
C ALA A 96 -11.94 3.63 8.56
N ARG A 97 -11.53 4.86 8.89
CA ARG A 97 -12.43 6.00 9.21
C ARG A 97 -12.72 6.90 8.01
N THR A 98 -12.46 6.45 6.78
CA THR A 98 -12.73 7.23 5.57
C THR A 98 -14.24 7.51 5.46
N PRO A 99 -14.67 8.76 5.28
CA PRO A 99 -16.09 9.10 5.20
C PRO A 99 -16.76 8.45 3.98
N GLY A 100 -17.95 7.88 4.17
CA GLY A 100 -18.77 7.25 3.13
C GLY A 100 -18.61 5.73 2.99
N LEU A 101 -17.79 5.09 3.83
CA LEU A 101 -17.73 3.63 3.95
C LEU A 101 -18.96 3.06 4.67
N GLU A 102 -19.53 3.80 5.63
CA GLU A 102 -20.69 3.36 6.40
C GLU A 102 -21.96 3.21 5.54
N GLU A 103 -22.73 2.16 5.81
CA GLU A 103 -24.01 1.87 5.12
C GLU A 103 -25.05 2.97 5.33
N SER A 104 -25.08 3.57 6.53
CA SER A 104 -25.98 4.67 6.90
C SER A 104 -25.62 6.01 6.25
N ASP A 105 -24.42 6.14 5.67
CA ASP A 105 -23.92 7.38 5.07
C ASP A 105 -24.04 7.34 3.54
N PHE A 106 -23.10 6.69 2.87
CA PHE A 106 -23.07 6.59 1.40
C PHE A 106 -23.11 5.17 0.88
N ASP A 107 -22.86 4.16 1.71
CA ASP A 107 -22.73 2.75 1.28
C ASP A 107 -21.79 2.64 0.06
N PHE A 108 -20.56 3.15 0.21
CA PHE A 108 -19.59 3.07 -0.90
C PHE A 108 -19.39 1.62 -1.33
N TRP A 109 -19.20 0.70 -0.39
CA TRP A 109 -18.84 -0.68 -0.69
C TRP A 109 -19.97 -1.46 -1.36
N GLY A 110 -21.22 -1.30 -0.91
CA GLY A 110 -22.38 -1.91 -1.56
C GLY A 110 -22.61 -1.37 -2.96
N LYS A 111 -22.48 -0.05 -3.17
CA LYS A 111 -22.56 0.55 -4.52
C LYS A 111 -21.43 0.08 -5.43
N TYR A 112 -20.23 -0.02 -4.90
CA TYR A 112 -19.06 -0.50 -5.62
C TYR A 112 -19.20 -1.97 -6.04
N ARG A 113 -19.71 -2.84 -5.15
CA ARG A 113 -20.08 -4.22 -5.49
C ARG A 113 -21.06 -4.28 -6.67
N ARG A 114 -22.17 -3.53 -6.58
CA ARG A 114 -23.18 -3.47 -7.66
C ARG A 114 -22.58 -3.01 -8.99
N ALA A 115 -21.69 -2.02 -8.95
CA ALA A 115 -21.00 -1.53 -10.14
C ALA A 115 -20.09 -2.60 -10.78
N ILE A 116 -19.36 -3.37 -9.96
CA ILE A 116 -18.54 -4.50 -10.45
C ILE A 116 -19.44 -5.58 -11.07
N GLU A 117 -20.52 -5.96 -10.39
CA GLU A 117 -21.46 -6.97 -10.90
C GLU A 117 -22.03 -6.56 -12.27
N HIS A 118 -22.43 -5.30 -12.39
CA HIS A 118 -22.92 -4.72 -13.65
C HIS A 118 -21.83 -4.77 -14.73
N MET A 119 -20.61 -4.32 -14.42
CA MET A 119 -19.47 -4.33 -15.35
C MET A 119 -19.19 -5.73 -15.91
N LEU A 120 -19.16 -6.74 -15.04
CA LEU A 120 -18.84 -8.12 -15.41
C LEU A 120 -19.97 -8.74 -16.24
N THR A 121 -21.22 -8.47 -15.87
CA THR A 121 -22.41 -8.95 -16.59
C THR A 121 -22.50 -8.33 -17.99
N GLU A 122 -22.26 -7.02 -18.10
CA GLU A 122 -22.25 -6.30 -19.37
C GLU A 122 -21.14 -6.83 -20.30
N GLN A 123 -19.95 -7.12 -19.76
CA GLN A 123 -18.85 -7.74 -20.52
C GLN A 123 -19.20 -9.14 -21.05
N GLU A 124 -19.92 -9.95 -20.27
CA GLU A 124 -20.42 -11.27 -20.70
C GLU A 124 -21.48 -11.14 -21.80
N GLN A 125 -22.39 -10.16 -21.70
CA GLN A 125 -23.49 -9.96 -22.65
C GLN A 125 -23.04 -9.38 -24.01
N LEU A 126 -22.10 -8.44 -23.99
CA LEU A 126 -21.54 -7.82 -25.21
C LEU A 126 -20.55 -8.73 -25.96
N ALA A 127 -20.27 -9.92 -25.42
CA ALA A 127 -19.33 -10.86 -26.01
C ALA A 127 -19.86 -11.46 -27.33
N GLN A 128 -19.20 -11.10 -28.43
CA GLN A 128 -19.45 -11.68 -29.75
C GLN A 128 -19.24 -13.20 -29.73
N GLU A 129 -20.04 -13.93 -30.49
CA GLU A 129 -20.08 -15.40 -30.50
C GLU A 129 -18.72 -16.05 -30.80
N SER A 130 -17.93 -15.45 -31.68
CA SER A 130 -16.59 -15.92 -32.06
C SER A 130 -15.55 -15.88 -30.93
N VAL A 131 -15.71 -14.98 -29.95
CA VAL A 131 -14.76 -14.77 -28.84
C VAL A 131 -15.42 -15.01 -27.48
N ARG A 132 -16.69 -15.44 -27.47
CA ARG A 132 -17.52 -15.58 -26.26
C ARG A 132 -16.86 -16.44 -25.19
N ASN A 133 -16.33 -17.60 -25.56
CA ASN A 133 -15.67 -18.51 -24.60
C ASN A 133 -14.45 -17.87 -23.92
N PHE A 134 -13.65 -17.11 -24.68
CA PHE A 134 -12.48 -16.41 -24.14
C PHE A 134 -12.89 -15.27 -23.21
N ILE A 135 -13.89 -14.47 -23.61
CA ILE A 135 -14.41 -13.37 -22.79
C ILE A 135 -15.02 -13.91 -21.49
N CYS A 136 -15.87 -14.94 -21.55
CA CYS A 136 -16.46 -15.54 -20.35
C CYS A 136 -15.40 -16.11 -19.40
N SER A 137 -14.34 -16.75 -19.93
CA SER A 137 -13.21 -17.21 -19.11
C SER A 137 -12.47 -16.05 -18.43
N ASN A 138 -12.23 -14.96 -19.16
CA ASN A 138 -11.60 -13.76 -18.62
C ASN A 138 -12.46 -13.09 -17.54
N VAL A 139 -13.77 -12.97 -17.77
CA VAL A 139 -14.72 -12.42 -16.80
C VAL A 139 -14.79 -13.29 -15.56
N ALA A 140 -14.81 -14.62 -15.70
CA ALA A 140 -14.77 -15.54 -14.56
C ALA A 140 -13.50 -15.35 -13.72
N ALA A 141 -12.33 -15.21 -14.37
CA ALA A 141 -11.07 -14.93 -13.69
C ALA A 141 -11.10 -13.57 -12.97
N LYS A 142 -11.61 -12.51 -13.62
CA LYS A 142 -11.80 -11.19 -12.99
C LYS A 142 -12.74 -11.26 -11.80
N ARG A 143 -13.88 -11.95 -11.93
CA ARG A 143 -14.87 -12.15 -10.87
C ARG A 143 -14.22 -12.81 -9.66
N ALA A 144 -13.42 -13.85 -9.86
CA ALA A 144 -12.66 -14.50 -8.78
C ALA A 144 -11.67 -13.54 -8.10
N VAL A 145 -10.99 -12.68 -8.85
CA VAL A 145 -10.09 -11.65 -8.30
C VAL A 145 -10.87 -10.62 -7.47
N PHE A 146 -11.98 -10.08 -7.97
CA PHE A 146 -12.81 -9.13 -7.22
C PHE A 146 -13.43 -9.77 -5.97
N GLU A 147 -13.82 -11.04 -6.02
CA GLU A 147 -14.39 -11.74 -4.87
C GLU A 147 -13.42 -11.78 -3.68
N THR A 148 -12.11 -11.81 -3.95
CA THR A 148 -11.09 -11.75 -2.88
C THR A 148 -11.12 -10.46 -2.06
N ILE A 149 -11.63 -9.34 -2.60
CA ILE A 149 -11.77 -8.08 -1.85
C ILE A 149 -13.20 -7.92 -1.32
N LEU A 150 -14.19 -8.41 -2.05
CA LEU A 150 -15.60 -8.27 -1.71
C LEU A 150 -16.01 -9.16 -0.52
N ASN A 151 -15.32 -10.29 -0.33
CA ASN A 151 -15.53 -11.20 0.78
C ASN A 151 -14.48 -10.97 1.88
N GLU A 152 -14.94 -10.58 3.07
CA GLU A 152 -14.06 -10.27 4.20
C GLU A 152 -13.23 -11.49 4.66
N SER A 153 -13.82 -12.69 4.66
CA SER A 153 -13.13 -13.92 5.07
C SER A 153 -11.97 -14.26 4.12
N LEU A 154 -12.21 -14.17 2.81
CA LEU A 154 -11.17 -14.40 1.80
C LEU A 154 -10.07 -13.33 1.88
N HIS A 155 -10.45 -12.08 2.12
CA HIS A 155 -9.50 -10.99 2.33
C HIS A 155 -8.61 -11.26 3.55
N ASN A 156 -9.21 -11.63 4.70
CA ASN A 156 -8.49 -11.93 5.93
C ASN A 156 -7.57 -13.15 5.78
N ALA A 157 -7.98 -14.17 5.01
CA ALA A 157 -7.13 -15.30 4.68
C ALA A 157 -5.88 -14.91 3.85
N LEU A 158 -5.97 -13.89 2.99
CA LEU A 158 -4.81 -13.35 2.25
C LEU A 158 -3.90 -12.50 3.15
N VAL A 159 -4.47 -11.77 4.11
CA VAL A 159 -3.70 -11.04 5.12
C VAL A 159 -2.91 -12.01 6.00
N MET A 160 -3.54 -13.09 6.47
CA MET A 160 -2.87 -14.13 7.28
C MET A 160 -1.71 -14.81 6.54
N ARG A 161 -1.83 -14.98 5.21
CA ARG A 161 -0.75 -15.54 4.37
C ARG A 161 0.37 -14.55 4.06
N GLY A 162 0.22 -13.28 4.41
CA GLY A 162 1.18 -12.24 4.04
C GLY A 162 1.14 -11.91 2.54
N GLU A 163 0.02 -12.15 1.86
CA GLU A 163 -0.24 -11.68 0.49
C GLU A 163 -0.89 -10.29 0.49
N ARG A 164 -1.55 -9.92 1.59
CA ARG A 164 -2.05 -8.56 1.88
C ARG A 164 -1.54 -8.06 3.23
N ARG A 165 -1.64 -6.76 3.48
CA ARG A 165 -1.18 -6.10 4.73
C ARG A 165 -2.30 -5.37 5.45
N PHE A 166 -3.20 -4.75 4.70
CA PHE A 166 -4.27 -3.91 5.21
C PHE A 166 -5.42 -4.73 5.78
N SER A 167 -6.08 -4.19 6.81
CA SER A 167 -7.40 -4.67 7.22
C SER A 167 -8.43 -4.41 6.11
N HIS A 168 -9.53 -5.17 6.13
CA HIS A 168 -10.59 -5.04 5.12
C HIS A 168 -11.14 -3.61 5.05
N GLY A 169 -11.49 -3.00 6.19
CA GLY A 169 -11.96 -1.62 6.24
C GLY A 169 -10.95 -0.58 5.74
N ALA A 170 -9.66 -0.75 6.08
CA ALA A 170 -8.60 0.12 5.56
C ALA A 170 -8.46 0.00 4.04
N PHE A 171 -8.58 -1.22 3.51
CA PHE A 171 -8.57 -1.48 2.08
C PHE A 171 -9.73 -0.77 1.36
N GLN A 172 -10.95 -0.86 1.90
CA GLN A 172 -12.12 -0.16 1.36
C GLN A 172 -11.90 1.36 1.31
N GLY A 173 -11.38 1.95 2.39
CA GLY A 173 -11.04 3.38 2.45
C GLY A 173 -10.00 3.79 1.41
N ALA A 174 -8.98 2.96 1.20
CA ALA A 174 -7.94 3.21 0.20
C ALA A 174 -8.50 3.16 -1.24
N VAL A 175 -9.38 2.20 -1.54
CA VAL A 175 -10.10 2.15 -2.83
C VAL A 175 -10.94 3.41 -3.01
N MET A 176 -11.71 3.81 -1.99
CA MET A 176 -12.57 4.99 -2.04
C MET A 176 -11.77 6.27 -2.34
N ILE A 177 -10.70 6.53 -1.57
CA ILE A 177 -9.81 7.69 -1.80
C ILE A 177 -9.22 7.68 -3.21
N THR A 178 -8.88 6.50 -3.73
CA THR A 178 -8.28 6.37 -5.07
C THR A 178 -9.30 6.67 -6.18
N LEU A 179 -10.53 6.19 -6.04
CA LEU A 179 -11.59 6.42 -7.04
C LEU A 179 -12.12 7.87 -7.02
N TYR A 180 -12.21 8.50 -5.85
CA TYR A 180 -12.71 9.88 -5.69
C TYR A 180 -11.58 10.89 -5.41
N ARG A 181 -10.36 10.63 -5.88
CA ARG A 181 -9.17 11.48 -5.66
C ARG A 181 -9.32 12.93 -6.13
N ASP A 182 -10.24 13.17 -7.06
CA ASP A 182 -10.50 14.50 -7.64
C ASP A 182 -11.38 15.36 -6.70
N GLU A 183 -11.97 14.76 -5.65
CA GLU A 183 -12.73 15.50 -4.64
C GLU A 183 -11.79 16.28 -3.70
N PRO A 184 -12.13 17.53 -3.32
CA PRO A 184 -11.25 18.40 -2.55
C PRO A 184 -10.71 17.75 -1.27
N ARG A 185 -11.57 17.10 -0.47
CA ARG A 185 -11.17 16.42 0.77
C ARG A 185 -10.41 15.11 0.57
N PHE A 186 -10.41 14.52 -0.63
CA PHE A 186 -9.65 13.30 -0.94
C PHE A 186 -8.37 13.55 -1.74
N SER A 187 -8.20 14.74 -2.32
CA SER A 187 -6.97 15.13 -3.01
C SER A 187 -5.71 14.96 -2.16
N GLN A 188 -5.72 15.47 -0.91
CA GLN A 188 -4.61 15.37 0.03
C GLN A 188 -4.40 13.94 0.57
N PRO A 189 -5.45 13.21 1.02
CA PRO A 189 -5.35 11.79 1.33
C PRO A 189 -4.73 10.97 0.20
N HIS A 190 -5.11 11.22 -1.05
CA HIS A 190 -4.52 10.51 -2.19
C HIS A 190 -3.02 10.80 -2.33
N GLN A 191 -2.59 12.05 -2.16
CA GLN A 191 -1.17 12.41 -2.16
C GLN A 191 -0.38 11.71 -1.05
N ILE A 192 -0.98 11.50 0.13
CA ILE A 192 -0.37 10.73 1.22
C ILE A 192 -0.20 9.27 0.77
N LEU A 193 -1.23 8.64 0.21
CA LEU A 193 -1.13 7.26 -0.29
C LEU A 193 -0.07 7.11 -1.38
N THR A 194 0.04 8.08 -2.31
CA THR A 194 1.11 8.12 -3.30
C THR A 194 2.49 8.21 -2.65
N ALA A 195 2.66 9.11 -1.68
CA ALA A 195 3.92 9.27 -0.98
C ALA A 195 4.35 8.01 -0.20
N LEU A 196 3.40 7.24 0.34
CA LEU A 196 3.68 5.96 1.01
C LEU A 196 4.19 4.90 0.02
N MET A 197 3.58 4.81 -1.17
CA MET A 197 4.09 3.96 -2.25
C MET A 197 5.49 4.39 -2.69
N ASP A 198 5.72 5.70 -2.81
CA ASP A 198 7.03 6.22 -3.19
C ASP A 198 8.11 5.87 -2.15
N ILE A 199 7.79 5.92 -0.85
CA ILE A 199 8.72 5.51 0.21
C ILE A 199 9.10 4.02 0.07
N ASP A 200 8.13 3.11 -0.13
CA ASP A 200 8.41 1.68 -0.35
C ASP A 200 9.25 1.44 -1.61
N SER A 201 8.95 2.17 -2.68
CA SER A 201 9.69 2.12 -3.94
C SER A 201 11.14 2.58 -3.75
N LEU A 202 11.36 3.70 -3.06
CA LEU A 202 12.69 4.24 -2.77
C LEU A 202 13.51 3.33 -1.86
N ILE A 203 12.90 2.74 -0.82
CA ILE A 203 13.58 1.77 0.04
C ILE A 203 13.99 0.53 -0.77
N THR A 204 13.12 0.04 -1.65
CA THR A 204 13.44 -1.09 -2.54
C THR A 204 14.56 -0.75 -3.52
N LYS A 205 14.53 0.45 -4.11
CA LYS A 205 15.61 0.97 -4.97
C LYS A 205 16.95 1.06 -4.22
N TRP A 206 16.94 1.57 -2.99
CA TRP A 206 18.12 1.63 -2.14
C TRP A 206 18.70 0.23 -1.89
N ARG A 207 17.84 -0.75 -1.53
CA ARG A 207 18.28 -2.15 -1.36
C ARG A 207 18.87 -2.72 -2.64
N TYR A 208 18.26 -2.42 -3.79
CA TYR A 208 18.73 -2.88 -5.09
C TYR A 208 20.11 -2.30 -5.42
N ASN A 209 20.28 -0.98 -5.33
CA ASN A 209 21.58 -0.34 -5.55
C ASN A 209 22.64 -0.90 -4.59
N HIS A 210 22.29 -1.10 -3.33
CA HIS A 210 23.17 -1.74 -2.36
C HIS A 210 23.56 -3.18 -2.77
N VAL A 211 22.62 -3.98 -3.28
CA VAL A 211 22.90 -5.34 -3.80
C VAL A 211 23.90 -5.29 -4.96
N ILE A 212 23.71 -4.37 -5.91
CA ILE A 212 24.58 -4.23 -7.09
C ILE A 212 25.99 -3.78 -6.68
N MET A 213 26.08 -2.78 -5.81
CA MET A 213 27.36 -2.33 -5.24
C MET A 213 28.08 -3.49 -4.53
N VAL A 214 27.38 -4.26 -3.67
CA VAL A 214 27.97 -5.41 -2.97
C VAL A 214 28.44 -6.48 -3.95
N GLN A 215 27.67 -6.78 -5.00
CA GLN A 215 28.09 -7.73 -6.03
C GLN A 215 29.36 -7.26 -6.76
N ARG A 216 29.52 -5.96 -6.99
CA ARG A 216 30.74 -5.39 -7.58
C ARG A 216 31.94 -5.47 -6.61
N MET A 217 31.72 -5.23 -5.32
CA MET A 217 32.81 -5.17 -4.32
C MET A 217 33.33 -6.55 -3.90
N ILE A 218 32.44 -7.53 -3.70
CA ILE A 218 32.81 -8.86 -3.15
C ILE A 218 32.35 -10.04 -4.01
N GLY A 219 31.73 -9.79 -5.16
CA GLY A 219 31.17 -10.84 -6.00
C GLY A 219 29.92 -11.49 -5.39
N SER A 220 29.55 -12.66 -5.91
CA SER A 220 28.39 -13.44 -5.46
C SER A 220 28.72 -14.54 -4.45
N GLN A 221 29.99 -14.98 -4.40
CA GLN A 221 30.41 -16.15 -3.64
C GLN A 221 31.08 -15.82 -2.30
N GLN A 222 31.60 -14.61 -2.13
CA GLN A 222 32.18 -14.23 -0.83
C GLN A 222 31.06 -14.04 0.20
N LEU A 223 31.27 -14.64 1.37
CA LEU A 223 30.40 -14.44 2.52
C LEU A 223 30.51 -13.00 3.03
N GLY A 224 29.38 -12.48 3.53
CA GLY A 224 29.38 -11.18 4.20
C GLY A 224 30.17 -11.26 5.51
N THR A 225 30.81 -10.15 5.91
CA THR A 225 31.52 -10.04 7.20
C THR A 225 30.62 -10.32 8.41
N GLY A 226 29.30 -10.09 8.26
CA GLY A 226 28.28 -10.41 9.27
C GLY A 226 27.82 -11.88 9.29
N GLY A 227 28.42 -12.77 8.50
CA GLY A 227 28.10 -14.20 8.48
C GLY A 227 26.89 -14.60 7.61
N SER A 228 26.42 -13.72 6.73
CA SER A 228 25.36 -14.03 5.76
C SER A 228 25.95 -14.58 4.46
N SER A 229 25.10 -15.13 3.59
CA SER A 229 25.44 -15.47 2.20
C SER A 229 25.75 -14.25 1.31
N GLY A 230 25.98 -13.08 1.91
CA GLY A 230 26.38 -11.85 1.23
C GLY A 230 25.33 -11.41 0.22
N TYR A 231 25.72 -11.41 -1.05
CA TYR A 231 24.88 -11.03 -2.19
C TYR A 231 23.53 -11.77 -2.23
N HIS A 232 23.53 -13.10 -2.03
CA HIS A 232 22.30 -13.90 -2.16
C HIS A 232 21.26 -13.55 -1.08
N TYR A 233 21.73 -13.29 0.15
CA TYR A 233 20.87 -12.80 1.21
C TYR A 233 20.28 -11.43 0.84
N LEU A 234 21.12 -10.46 0.43
CA LEU A 234 20.65 -9.11 0.12
C LEU A 234 19.63 -9.13 -1.04
N LYS A 235 19.87 -9.95 -2.06
CA LYS A 235 18.92 -10.15 -3.18
C LYS A 235 17.56 -10.66 -2.70
N SER A 236 17.52 -11.54 -1.70
CA SER A 236 16.24 -12.02 -1.12
C SER A 236 15.44 -10.92 -0.41
N THR A 237 16.09 -9.83 0.01
CA THR A 237 15.43 -8.68 0.65
C THR A 237 14.72 -7.75 -0.35
N LEU A 238 14.89 -7.96 -1.65
CA LEU A 238 14.19 -7.22 -2.72
C LEU A 238 12.76 -7.70 -2.96
N SER A 239 12.32 -8.72 -2.23
CA SER A 239 10.98 -9.29 -2.32
C SER A 239 9.90 -8.36 -1.74
N ASP A 240 8.68 -8.47 -2.26
CA ASP A 240 7.46 -7.81 -1.75
C ASP A 240 7.15 -8.12 -0.27
N ARG A 241 7.83 -9.12 0.32
CA ARG A 241 7.83 -9.35 1.77
C ARG A 241 8.24 -8.11 2.58
N TYR A 242 9.14 -7.28 2.03
CA TYR A 242 9.61 -6.06 2.69
C TYR A 242 8.80 -4.81 2.32
N LYS A 243 7.86 -4.89 1.37
CA LYS A 243 6.95 -3.78 1.05
C LYS A 243 5.85 -3.71 2.09
N VAL A 244 5.76 -2.57 2.76
CA VAL A 244 4.82 -2.37 3.87
C VAL A 244 3.43 -1.99 3.36
N PHE A 245 3.37 -1.17 2.31
CA PHE A 245 2.16 -0.69 1.66
C PHE A 245 1.88 -1.44 0.35
N LEU A 246 2.16 -2.75 0.34
CA LEU A 246 1.96 -3.64 -0.81
C LEU A 246 0.54 -3.51 -1.41
N ASP A 247 -0.48 -3.39 -0.56
CA ASP A 247 -1.87 -3.29 -1.02
C ASP A 247 -2.11 -2.05 -1.86
N LEU A 248 -1.45 -0.91 -1.58
CA LEU A 248 -1.61 0.32 -2.36
C LEU A 248 -1.19 0.14 -3.82
N PHE A 249 -0.10 -0.59 -4.07
CA PHE A 249 0.33 -0.94 -5.44
C PHE A 249 -0.71 -1.83 -6.13
N ASN A 250 -1.25 -2.79 -5.39
CA ASN A 250 -2.22 -3.76 -5.89
C ASN A 250 -3.63 -3.19 -6.05
N LEU A 251 -3.93 -1.99 -5.54
CA LEU A 251 -5.22 -1.31 -5.76
C LEU A 251 -5.53 -1.12 -7.24
N SER A 252 -4.49 -0.95 -8.07
CA SER A 252 -4.63 -0.79 -9.53
C SER A 252 -5.37 -1.96 -10.19
N THR A 253 -5.28 -3.16 -9.60
CA THR A 253 -6.00 -4.37 -10.04
C THR A 253 -7.51 -4.22 -9.93
N PHE A 254 -7.98 -3.40 -9.01
CA PHE A 254 -9.39 -3.24 -8.67
C PHE A 254 -9.96 -1.92 -9.17
N LEU A 255 -9.29 -1.23 -10.10
CA LEU A 255 -9.87 -0.03 -10.70
C LEU A 255 -10.97 -0.41 -11.70
N ILE A 256 -12.09 0.32 -11.65
CA ILE A 256 -13.20 0.19 -12.59
C ILE A 256 -13.27 1.41 -13.52
N PRO A 257 -13.89 1.28 -14.71
CA PRO A 257 -14.11 2.41 -15.62
C PRO A 257 -14.80 3.60 -14.94
N ARG A 258 -14.41 4.83 -15.30
CA ARG A 258 -14.90 6.06 -14.63
C ARG A 258 -16.42 6.22 -14.68
N ASN A 259 -17.06 5.76 -15.75
CA ASN A 259 -18.51 5.79 -15.93
C ASN A 259 -19.27 4.85 -14.96
N LEU A 260 -18.58 3.84 -14.41
CA LEU A 260 -19.16 2.87 -13.47
C LEU A 260 -18.84 3.21 -12.01
N ILE A 261 -18.01 4.22 -11.76
CA ILE A 261 -17.75 4.69 -10.40
C ILE A 261 -19.06 5.27 -9.83
N PRO A 262 -19.53 4.81 -8.65
CA PRO A 262 -20.79 5.28 -8.08
C PRO A 262 -20.82 6.81 -7.95
N PRO A 263 -21.82 7.51 -8.50
CA PRO A 263 -21.87 8.96 -8.38
C PRO A 263 -22.11 9.35 -6.91
N LEU A 264 -21.36 10.36 -6.45
CA LEU A 264 -21.52 10.91 -5.11
C LEU A 264 -22.89 11.59 -4.97
N SER A 265 -23.59 11.32 -3.87
CA SER A 265 -24.85 12.00 -3.53
C SER A 265 -24.59 13.48 -3.25
N LYS A 266 -25.61 14.36 -3.36
CA LYS A 266 -25.46 15.78 -3.03
C LYS A 266 -24.90 15.97 -1.62
N ARG A 267 -25.45 15.25 -0.64
CA ARG A 267 -24.96 15.25 0.76
C ARG A 267 -23.49 14.85 0.86
N MET A 268 -23.07 13.80 0.14
CA MET A 268 -21.67 13.35 0.16
C MET A 268 -20.73 14.35 -0.53
N LYS A 269 -21.15 14.95 -1.66
CA LYS A 269 -20.38 16.03 -2.31
C LYS A 269 -20.18 17.23 -1.38
N THR A 270 -21.23 17.64 -0.65
CA THR A 270 -21.11 18.71 0.35
C THR A 270 -20.17 18.29 1.49
N LYS A 271 -20.29 17.06 2.00
CA LYS A 271 -19.40 16.53 3.02
C LYS A 271 -17.95 16.50 2.54
N LEU A 272 -17.69 16.17 1.27
CA LEU A 272 -16.34 16.10 0.68
C LEU A 272 -15.83 17.45 0.15
N SER A 273 -16.66 18.49 0.19
CA SER A 273 -16.28 19.86 -0.11
C SER A 273 -15.52 20.50 1.06
N ILE A 274 -14.72 21.52 0.76
CA ILE A 274 -14.01 22.34 1.76
C ILE A 274 -14.89 23.50 2.25
N ALA A 275 -16.01 23.79 1.57
CA ALA A 275 -16.78 25.02 1.73
C ALA A 275 -17.83 25.02 2.87
N THR A 276 -17.86 24.03 3.77
CA THR A 276 -18.91 23.91 4.82
C THR A 276 -18.76 24.92 5.98
N GLY A 277 -18.11 26.06 5.76
CA GLY A 277 -17.91 27.11 6.77
C GLY A 277 -18.38 28.50 6.37
N PHE A 278 -19.03 28.69 5.21
CA PHE A 278 -19.34 30.03 4.71
C PHE A 278 -20.81 30.33 4.37
N TRP A 279 -21.71 29.35 4.50
CA TRP A 279 -23.14 29.58 4.32
C TRP A 279 -23.86 29.04 5.55
N GLY A 280 -24.21 29.98 6.43
CA GLY A 280 -25.01 29.71 7.61
C GLY A 280 -26.43 29.27 7.24
N HIS A 281 -27.04 28.62 8.22
CA HIS A 281 -28.47 28.57 8.55
C HIS A 281 -29.52 28.64 7.42
N ASP A 282 -30.45 27.70 7.54
CA ASP A 282 -31.83 27.69 7.02
C ASP A 282 -32.04 26.99 5.67
N GLU A 283 -32.50 25.74 5.73
CA GLU A 283 -33.93 25.41 5.58
C GLU A 283 -34.10 23.87 5.51
N GLU A 284 -34.60 23.30 6.61
CA GLU A 284 -35.31 22.03 6.56
C GLU A 284 -36.67 22.27 5.89
N SER A 285 -36.84 21.84 4.65
CA SER A 285 -38.19 21.68 4.06
C SER A 285 -38.26 20.46 3.14
N SER A 286 -38.81 19.38 3.70
CA SER A 286 -39.65 18.35 3.06
C SER A 286 -39.47 18.07 1.55
N ASP A 287 -38.76 16.99 1.23
CA ASP A 287 -38.97 16.26 -0.03
C ASP A 287 -40.28 15.45 0.08
N GLN A 288 -41.39 16.01 -0.42
CA GLN A 288 -42.57 15.24 -0.82
C GLN A 288 -42.51 14.98 -2.33
N ASN A 289 -42.59 13.71 -2.69
CA ASN A 289 -42.76 13.20 -4.06
C ASN A 289 -43.89 13.92 -4.81
N PRO A 290 -43.76 14.20 -6.11
CA PRO A 290 -44.90 14.34 -6.98
C PRO A 290 -45.23 12.97 -7.59
N SER A 291 -46.19 12.27 -6.99
CA SER A 291 -46.96 11.23 -7.68
C SER A 291 -48.02 11.89 -8.55
N GLU A 292 -48.15 11.37 -9.76
CA GLU A 292 -49.15 11.62 -10.80
C GLU A 292 -50.55 12.05 -10.33
N SER A 293 -51.11 13.06 -10.99
CA SER A 293 -52.52 13.01 -11.41
C SER A 293 -52.76 13.86 -12.66
N SER A 294 -53.30 13.17 -13.65
CA SER A 294 -54.00 13.65 -14.84
C SER A 294 -55.25 14.47 -14.50
N VAL A 295 -55.50 15.59 -15.19
CA VAL A 295 -56.85 16.04 -15.54
C VAL A 295 -56.81 16.76 -16.89
N GLU A 296 -57.68 16.30 -17.80
CA GLU A 296 -58.05 16.86 -19.10
C GLU A 296 -58.82 18.20 -18.97
N GLU A 297 -59.22 18.73 -20.14
CA GLU A 297 -60.37 19.60 -20.39
C GLU A 297 -60.16 21.13 -20.49
N SER A 298 -60.13 21.54 -21.77
CA SER A 298 -60.96 22.59 -22.40
C SER A 298 -60.84 24.04 -21.93
N LEU A 299 -60.27 24.89 -22.79
CA LEU A 299 -60.99 25.82 -23.70
C LEU A 299 -60.01 26.52 -24.64
#